data_AF-A0A2D9DSZ1-F1
#
_entry.id   AF-A0A2D9DSZ1-F1
#
_cell.length_a   1.000
_cell.length_b   1.000
_cell.length_c   1.000
_cell.angle_alpha   90.00
_cell.angle_beta   90.00
_cell.angle_gamma   90.00
#
_symmetry.space_group_name_H-M   'P 1'
#
loop_
_entity.id
_entity.type
_entity.pdbx_description
1 polymer ?
#
loop_
_entity_poly.entity_id
_entity_poly.type
_entity_poly.pdbx_seq_one_letter_code
_entity_poly.pdbx_strand_id
1 'polypeptide(L)'
;MALSARSIAFAALDVLYRARYYRKQHNYGAPAMTRLKKIALATSLAGAAALAGVAQIYAADAPIEIDADTFECITEMTPVRGFYVDNLLGDIAATLAVANSETGGTWPTGSVVQLVPTEVMVKQPAGTSPQTNDWEFFELDVSSGESEIVTRGFTDVVNRFGGNCLDCHVKAEPQWDMICETGHGCDPIPLSREMIVGIQQGDPRCNRPE
;
A
#
# COMPACT_ATOMS: atom_id res chain seq x y z
N MET A 1 -32.71 17.14 44.07
CA MET A 1 -31.73 17.97 44.83
C MET A 1 -30.39 17.24 44.78
N ALA A 2 -29.27 17.70 44.23
CA ALA A 2 -28.87 18.93 43.54
C ALA A 2 -27.71 18.55 42.59
N LEU A 3 -27.64 19.19 41.41
CA LEU A 3 -26.62 18.98 40.37
C LEU A 3 -25.27 19.63 40.74
N SER A 4 -24.17 18.93 40.49
CA SER A 4 -22.80 19.47 40.56
C SER A 4 -22.41 20.17 39.25
N ALA A 5 -22.70 21.46 39.17
CA ALA A 5 -22.39 22.34 38.03
C ALA A 5 -21.07 23.11 38.22
N ARG A 6 -19.94 22.41 38.43
CA ARG A 6 -18.67 23.06 38.83
C ARG A 6 -17.46 22.92 37.89
N SER A 7 -17.58 22.28 36.72
CA SER A 7 -16.41 22.04 35.86
C SER A 7 -16.39 22.76 34.50
N ILE A 8 -17.37 23.60 34.16
CA ILE A 8 -17.44 24.27 32.83
C ILE A 8 -17.11 25.78 32.91
N ALA A 9 -17.04 26.37 34.12
CA ALA A 9 -16.86 27.82 34.29
C ALA A 9 -15.39 28.32 34.29
N PHE A 10 -14.39 27.44 34.33
CA PHE A 10 -12.98 27.86 34.47
C PHE A 10 -12.22 28.05 33.15
N ALA A 11 -12.67 27.48 32.02
CA ALA A 11 -11.94 27.58 30.75
C ALA A 11 -12.28 28.83 29.91
N ALA A 12 -13.43 29.48 30.14
CA ALA A 12 -13.91 30.60 29.31
C ALA A 12 -13.36 31.99 29.75
N LEU A 13 -12.84 32.11 30.98
CA LEU A 13 -12.37 33.39 31.52
C LEU A 13 -10.94 33.76 31.10
N ASP A 14 -10.11 32.78 30.69
CA ASP A 14 -8.70 33.01 30.36
C ASP A 14 -8.49 33.57 28.93
N VAL A 15 -9.37 33.19 27.99
CA VAL A 15 -9.29 33.60 26.58
C VAL A 15 -9.69 35.09 26.39
N LEU A 16 -10.63 35.59 27.20
CA LEU A 16 -11.11 36.97 27.10
C LEU A 16 -10.20 37.98 27.83
N TYR A 17 -9.42 37.54 28.82
CA TYR A 17 -8.48 38.41 29.54
C TYR A 17 -7.23 38.74 28.68
N ARG A 18 -6.66 37.75 27.98
CA ARG A 18 -5.48 37.96 27.11
C ARG A 18 -5.76 38.84 25.89
N ALA A 19 -6.96 38.80 25.31
CA ALA A 19 -7.31 39.56 24.11
C ALA A 19 -7.51 41.07 24.36
N ARG A 20 -7.81 41.50 25.60
CA ARG A 20 -8.03 42.92 25.94
C ARG A 20 -6.75 43.64 26.40
N TYR A 21 -5.75 42.93 26.90
CA TYR A 21 -4.53 43.56 27.43
C TYR A 21 -3.56 44.01 26.32
N TYR A 22 -3.49 43.29 25.19
CA TYR A 22 -2.52 43.60 24.11
C TYR A 22 -2.91 44.76 23.18
N ARG A 23 -4.20 45.16 23.13
CA ARG A 23 -4.68 46.18 22.18
C ARG A 23 -4.48 47.63 22.66
N LYS A 24 -4.07 47.85 23.92
CA LYS A 24 -4.15 49.19 24.55
C LYS A 24 -2.83 49.96 24.66
N GLN A 25 -1.67 49.41 24.29
CA GLN A 25 -0.39 49.99 24.72
C GLN A 25 0.57 50.57 23.66
N HIS A 26 0.27 50.52 22.36
CA HIS A 26 1.20 51.06 21.35
C HIS A 26 0.56 51.98 20.30
N ASN A 27 -0.29 52.91 20.76
CA ASN A 27 -0.84 53.98 19.92
C ASN A 27 -0.51 55.35 20.53
N TYR A 28 0.76 55.78 20.41
CA TYR A 28 1.20 57.13 20.75
C TYR A 28 1.96 57.76 19.58
N GLY A 29 1.32 58.76 18.95
CA GLY A 29 1.99 59.97 18.44
C GLY A 29 2.59 59.94 17.04
N ALA A 30 1.79 60.30 16.03
CA ALA A 30 2.28 61.11 14.92
C ALA A 30 2.12 62.60 15.31
N PRO A 31 3.01 63.54 14.88
CA PRO A 31 2.74 64.21 13.60
C PRO A 31 3.97 64.76 12.83
N ALA A 32 3.64 65.34 11.66
CA ALA A 32 4.31 66.41 10.92
C ALA A 32 5.33 66.06 9.81
N MET A 33 4.90 66.39 8.59
CA MET A 33 5.63 66.45 7.32
C MET A 33 6.74 67.52 7.33
N THR A 34 7.89 67.26 6.69
CA THR A 34 8.48 68.06 5.59
C THR A 34 9.96 67.73 5.33
N ARG A 35 10.29 67.25 4.13
CA ARG A 35 11.18 67.90 3.14
C ARG A 35 11.59 66.89 2.07
N LEU A 36 11.22 67.21 0.83
CA LEU A 36 11.77 66.60 -0.39
C LEU A 36 13.31 66.62 -0.36
N LYS A 37 13.92 65.46 -0.59
CA LYS A 37 15.18 65.35 -1.31
C LYS A 37 15.00 64.29 -2.40
N LYS A 38 14.92 64.75 -3.64
CA LYS A 38 15.18 63.95 -4.84
C LYS A 38 16.60 63.41 -4.71
N ILE A 39 16.83 62.11 -4.91
CA ILE A 39 18.05 61.53 -5.47
C ILE A 39 17.73 60.12 -5.99
N ALA A 40 18.04 59.96 -7.27
CA ALA A 40 18.40 58.75 -8.00
C ALA A 40 17.49 57.51 -7.94
N LEU A 41 16.83 57.31 -9.07
CA LEU A 41 16.39 56.04 -9.63
C LEU A 41 17.55 55.01 -9.55
N ALA A 42 17.45 54.06 -8.61
CA ALA A 42 18.18 52.81 -8.67
C ALA A 42 17.16 51.73 -9.03
N THR A 43 17.22 51.27 -10.27
CA THR A 43 16.48 50.10 -10.77
C THR A 43 16.94 48.86 -9.99
N SER A 44 16.24 48.53 -8.91
CA SER A 44 16.32 47.21 -8.30
C SER A 44 15.41 46.26 -9.09
N LEU A 45 16.00 45.34 -9.86
CA LEU A 45 15.29 44.17 -10.36
C LEU A 45 14.78 43.38 -9.16
N ALA A 46 13.48 43.50 -8.89
CA ALA A 46 12.79 42.67 -7.91
C ALA A 46 11.94 41.64 -8.66
N GLY A 47 12.23 40.36 -8.37
CA GLY A 47 11.19 39.34 -8.25
C GLY A 47 10.82 38.55 -9.50
N ALA A 48 11.48 37.41 -9.71
CA ALA A 48 10.86 36.16 -10.15
C ALA A 48 11.89 35.02 -10.04
N ALA A 49 12.18 34.59 -8.81
CA ALA A 49 12.88 33.33 -8.58
C ALA A 49 12.04 32.47 -7.63
N ALA A 50 11.98 31.18 -7.95
CA ALA A 50 11.40 30.07 -7.18
C ALA A 50 9.88 29.81 -7.31
N LEU A 51 9.51 29.22 -8.44
CA LEU A 51 8.56 28.09 -8.44
C LEU A 51 9.23 26.90 -9.15
N ALA A 52 10.36 26.43 -8.59
CA ALA A 52 10.83 25.09 -8.89
C ALA A 52 10.02 24.16 -7.98
N GLY A 53 8.89 23.66 -8.49
CA GLY A 53 8.21 22.53 -7.88
C GLY A 53 9.18 21.35 -7.91
N VAL A 54 9.72 20.98 -6.76
CA VAL A 54 10.50 19.75 -6.63
C VAL A 54 9.49 18.61 -6.72
N ALA A 55 9.26 18.10 -7.92
CA ALA A 55 8.77 16.75 -8.07
C ALA A 55 9.89 15.85 -7.51
N GLN A 56 9.74 15.42 -6.26
CA GLN A 56 10.55 14.32 -5.74
C GLN A 56 10.16 13.11 -6.58
N ILE A 57 10.97 12.78 -7.57
CA ILE A 57 10.90 11.49 -8.24
C ILE A 57 11.35 10.50 -7.16
N TYR A 58 10.40 9.91 -6.43
CA TYR A 58 10.69 8.74 -5.63
C TYR A 58 11.14 7.68 -6.64
N ALA A 59 12.44 7.37 -6.63
CA ALA A 59 12.91 6.17 -7.29
C ALA A 59 12.17 5.01 -6.60
N ALA A 60 11.51 4.16 -7.37
CA ALA A 60 10.96 2.92 -6.83
C ALA A 60 12.12 2.16 -6.18
N ASP A 61 11.86 1.57 -5.01
CA ASP A 61 12.82 0.65 -4.42
C ASP A 61 13.09 -0.49 -5.42
N ALA A 62 14.28 -1.08 -5.34
CA ALA A 62 14.62 -2.21 -6.20
C ALA A 62 13.62 -3.35 -5.98
N PRO A 63 13.20 -4.06 -7.05
CA PRO A 63 12.35 -5.24 -6.90
C PRO A 63 12.95 -6.23 -5.90
N ILE A 64 12.08 -6.91 -5.16
CA ILE A 64 12.44 -8.02 -4.29
C ILE A 64 13.01 -9.12 -5.20
N GLU A 65 14.25 -9.51 -4.90
CA GLU A 65 14.90 -10.66 -5.52
C GLU A 65 14.15 -11.92 -5.12
N ILE A 66 13.73 -12.69 -6.12
CA ILE A 66 12.95 -13.91 -5.97
C ILE A 66 13.57 -14.96 -6.88
N ASP A 67 13.75 -16.15 -6.35
CA ASP A 67 14.24 -17.31 -7.06
C ASP A 67 13.38 -18.54 -6.77
N ALA A 68 13.79 -19.67 -7.32
CA ALA A 68 13.09 -20.93 -7.18
C ALA A 68 12.99 -21.41 -5.72
N ASP A 69 13.96 -21.07 -4.87
CA ASP A 69 14.02 -21.47 -3.46
C ASP A 69 13.15 -20.59 -2.56
N THR A 70 12.62 -19.48 -3.11
CA THR A 70 11.73 -18.57 -2.39
C THR A 70 10.37 -19.20 -2.07
N PHE A 71 9.90 -20.16 -2.87
CA PHE A 71 8.54 -20.71 -2.78
C PHE A 71 8.51 -22.14 -2.26
N GLU A 72 8.35 -22.29 -0.94
CA GLU A 72 8.29 -23.60 -0.28
C GLU A 72 6.86 -24.15 -0.19
N CYS A 73 6.63 -25.06 0.76
CA CYS A 73 5.35 -25.72 0.99
C CYS A 73 4.21 -24.70 1.23
N ILE A 74 3.16 -24.76 0.41
CA ILE A 74 2.03 -23.81 0.52
C ILE A 74 1.34 -23.86 1.90
N THR A 75 1.32 -25.04 2.54
CA THR A 75 0.63 -25.21 3.84
C THR A 75 1.46 -24.74 5.03
N GLU A 76 2.70 -24.32 4.83
CA GLU A 76 3.53 -23.66 5.87
C GLU A 76 3.27 -22.15 5.95
N MET A 77 2.65 -21.58 4.92
CA MET A 77 2.16 -20.20 4.91
C MET A 77 0.89 -20.05 5.79
N THR A 78 0.43 -18.82 5.99
CA THR A 78 -0.77 -18.55 6.80
C THR A 78 -2.06 -18.71 5.98
N PRO A 79 -3.01 -19.59 6.35
CA PRO A 79 -4.27 -19.74 5.61
C PRO A 79 -5.21 -18.55 5.81
N VAL A 80 -5.81 -18.07 4.72
CA VAL A 80 -6.85 -17.04 4.69
C VAL A 80 -7.99 -17.51 3.79
N ARG A 81 -9.12 -17.90 4.38
CA ARG A 81 -10.41 -18.18 3.70
C ARG A 81 -10.36 -19.00 2.40
N GLY A 82 -9.35 -19.85 2.23
CA GLY A 82 -9.23 -20.74 1.07
C GLY A 82 -8.01 -20.52 0.19
N PHE A 83 -7.22 -19.49 0.44
CA PHE A 83 -5.86 -19.31 -0.08
C PHE A 83 -4.87 -19.19 1.09
N TYR A 84 -3.60 -19.04 0.79
CA TYR A 84 -2.51 -18.87 1.76
C TYR A 84 -1.75 -17.57 1.52
N VAL A 85 -1.23 -16.98 2.59
CA VAL A 85 -0.43 -15.75 2.55
C VAL A 85 0.83 -15.84 3.38
N ASP A 86 1.85 -15.13 2.94
CA ASP A 86 3.07 -14.85 3.70
C ASP A 86 3.58 -13.43 3.36
N ASN A 87 4.74 -13.04 3.88
CA ASN A 87 5.43 -11.82 3.51
C ASN A 87 6.96 -12.01 3.48
N LEU A 88 7.58 -11.84 2.30
CA LEU A 88 9.02 -12.01 2.10
C LEU A 88 9.90 -11.02 2.89
N LEU A 89 9.32 -9.92 3.37
CA LEU A 89 9.98 -8.92 4.21
C LEU A 89 9.64 -9.07 5.71
N GLY A 90 8.88 -10.11 6.07
CA GLY A 90 8.51 -10.45 7.44
C GLY A 90 7.31 -9.70 8.01
N ASP A 91 6.65 -8.81 7.24
CA ASP A 91 5.46 -8.07 7.71
C ASP A 91 4.15 -8.85 7.47
N ILE A 92 4.11 -10.08 7.99
CA ILE A 92 2.93 -10.94 7.90
C ILE A 92 1.70 -10.31 8.59
N ALA A 93 1.91 -9.49 9.63
CA ALA A 93 0.83 -8.83 10.35
C ALA A 93 0.08 -7.83 9.47
N ALA A 94 0.80 -6.99 8.70
CA ALA A 94 0.16 -6.07 7.77
C ALA A 94 -0.50 -6.80 6.60
N THR A 95 0.13 -7.84 6.06
CA THR A 95 -0.45 -8.70 5.02
C THR A 95 -1.79 -9.28 5.49
N LEU A 96 -1.84 -9.86 6.70
CA LEU A 96 -3.08 -10.40 7.27
C LEU A 96 -4.12 -9.34 7.59
N ALA A 97 -3.72 -8.13 7.98
CA ALA A 97 -4.65 -7.04 8.25
C ALA A 97 -5.43 -6.67 6.98
N VAL A 98 -4.76 -6.60 5.83
CA VAL A 98 -5.42 -6.32 4.54
C VAL A 98 -6.19 -7.54 4.05
N ALA A 99 -5.60 -8.73 4.15
CA ALA A 99 -6.24 -9.99 3.75
C ALA A 99 -7.55 -10.25 4.51
N ASN A 100 -7.73 -9.73 5.73
CA ASN A 100 -8.95 -9.89 6.52
C ASN A 100 -9.84 -8.63 6.54
N SER A 101 -9.53 -7.61 5.75
CA SER A 101 -10.32 -6.39 5.68
C SER A 101 -11.67 -6.63 5.00
N GLU A 102 -12.77 -6.21 5.64
CA GLU A 102 -14.11 -6.27 5.06
C GLU A 102 -14.32 -5.28 3.91
N THR A 103 -13.43 -4.29 3.77
CA THR A 103 -13.52 -3.24 2.75
C THR A 103 -12.32 -3.23 1.81
N GLY A 104 -11.47 -4.25 1.88
CA GLY A 104 -10.23 -4.32 1.10
C GLY A 104 -9.16 -3.33 1.58
N GLY A 105 -8.17 -3.08 0.73
CA GLY A 105 -7.03 -2.24 1.01
C GLY A 105 -5.84 -2.58 0.13
N THR A 106 -4.81 -1.73 0.18
CA THR A 106 -3.53 -1.98 -0.51
C THR A 106 -2.70 -2.96 0.29
N TRP A 107 -2.27 -4.05 -0.34
CA TRP A 107 -1.39 -5.04 0.28
C TRP A 107 0.02 -4.47 0.46
N PRO A 108 0.68 -4.74 1.59
CA PRO A 108 2.04 -4.26 1.82
C PRO A 108 3.03 -4.98 0.91
N THR A 109 4.11 -4.29 0.53
CA THR A 109 5.25 -4.87 -0.17
C THR A 109 5.76 -6.12 0.55
N GLY A 110 6.18 -7.12 -0.23
CA GLY A 110 6.59 -8.43 0.26
C GLY A 110 5.45 -9.43 0.39
N SER A 111 4.19 -9.01 0.36
CA SER A 111 3.06 -9.94 0.45
C SER A 111 3.13 -11.02 -0.61
N VAL A 112 2.97 -12.28 -0.19
CA VAL A 112 2.85 -13.45 -1.05
C VAL A 112 1.43 -13.96 -0.95
N VAL A 113 0.79 -14.26 -2.07
CA VAL A 113 -0.55 -14.86 -2.12
C VAL A 113 -0.52 -16.08 -3.01
N GLN A 114 -1.04 -17.19 -2.50
CA GLN A 114 -1.04 -18.45 -3.21
C GLN A 114 -2.37 -19.20 -3.03
N LEU A 115 -3.02 -19.55 -4.15
CA LEU A 115 -4.25 -20.37 -4.14
C LEU A 115 -3.95 -21.85 -4.41
N VAL A 116 -3.06 -22.13 -5.36
CA VAL A 116 -2.64 -23.48 -5.76
C VAL A 116 -1.10 -23.56 -5.81
N PRO A 117 -0.48 -24.74 -5.64
CA PRO A 117 0.97 -24.88 -5.57
C PRO A 117 1.74 -24.30 -6.78
N THR A 118 1.13 -24.28 -7.95
CA THR A 118 1.79 -23.94 -9.22
C THR A 118 1.67 -22.46 -9.60
N GLU A 119 0.91 -21.64 -8.87
CA GLU A 119 0.70 -20.23 -9.23
C GLU A 119 0.83 -19.37 -7.98
N VAL A 120 1.69 -18.35 -8.00
CA VAL A 120 1.89 -17.42 -6.88
C VAL A 120 1.98 -15.98 -7.37
N MET A 121 1.57 -15.04 -6.54
CA MET A 121 1.77 -13.60 -6.79
C MET A 121 2.45 -12.93 -5.60
N VAL A 122 3.38 -12.03 -5.91
CA VAL A 122 4.18 -11.29 -4.91
C VAL A 122 4.04 -9.79 -5.12
N LYS A 123 3.77 -9.07 -4.03
CA LYS A 123 3.66 -7.61 -4.04
C LYS A 123 5.06 -6.97 -4.02
N GLN A 124 5.47 -6.43 -5.15
CA GLN A 124 6.73 -5.70 -5.30
C GLN A 124 6.64 -4.28 -4.69
N PRO A 125 7.76 -3.54 -4.57
CA PRO A 125 7.73 -2.16 -4.12
C PRO A 125 6.85 -1.27 -5.01
N ALA A 126 6.29 -0.24 -4.39
CA ALA A 126 5.38 0.68 -5.07
C ALA A 126 6.01 1.30 -6.33
N GLY A 127 5.30 1.22 -7.45
CA GLY A 127 5.75 1.76 -8.74
C GLY A 127 6.58 0.79 -9.60
N THR A 128 6.76 -0.46 -9.17
CA THR A 128 7.40 -1.52 -9.97
C THR A 128 6.57 -1.84 -11.23
N SER A 129 5.25 -1.93 -11.10
CA SER A 129 4.34 -2.19 -12.22
C SER A 129 2.97 -1.56 -11.97
N PRO A 130 2.72 -0.34 -12.51
CA PRO A 130 1.42 0.31 -12.39
C PRO A 130 0.26 -0.50 -12.98
N GLN A 131 0.54 -1.35 -13.97
CA GLN A 131 -0.48 -2.16 -14.66
C GLN A 131 -1.05 -3.28 -13.78
N THR A 132 -0.24 -3.79 -12.85
CA THR A 132 -0.61 -4.90 -11.97
C THR A 132 -0.78 -4.45 -10.53
N ASN A 133 -0.80 -3.14 -10.29
CA ASN A 133 -0.67 -2.57 -8.94
C ASN A 133 0.50 -3.19 -8.17
N ASP A 134 1.66 -3.30 -8.82
CA ASP A 134 2.90 -3.87 -8.29
C ASP A 134 2.86 -5.36 -7.94
N TRP A 135 1.81 -6.09 -8.33
CA TRP A 135 1.82 -7.55 -8.25
C TRP A 135 2.64 -8.15 -9.38
N GLU A 136 3.63 -8.96 -9.03
CA GLU A 136 4.31 -9.86 -9.95
C GLU A 136 3.69 -11.25 -9.85
N PHE A 137 3.49 -11.91 -10.98
CA PHE A 137 2.90 -13.24 -11.10
C PHE A 137 3.97 -14.27 -11.47
N PHE A 138 3.76 -15.50 -11.03
CA PHE A 138 4.66 -16.62 -11.24
C PHE A 138 3.86 -17.89 -11.57
N GLU A 139 4.25 -18.58 -12.63
CA GLU A 139 3.93 -19.99 -12.84
C GLU A 139 5.13 -20.81 -12.37
N LEU A 140 4.84 -21.78 -11.50
CA LEU A 140 5.81 -22.69 -10.93
C LEU A 140 5.58 -24.10 -11.48
N ASP A 141 6.67 -24.83 -11.70
CA ASP A 141 6.64 -26.28 -11.61
C ASP A 141 7.03 -26.67 -10.19
N VAL A 142 6.36 -27.67 -9.63
CA VAL A 142 6.56 -28.07 -8.23
C VAL A 142 6.77 -29.58 -8.17
N SER A 143 7.81 -29.98 -7.45
CA SER A 143 8.19 -31.37 -7.26
C SER A 143 8.54 -31.63 -5.80
N SER A 144 9.06 -32.83 -5.49
CA SER A 144 9.28 -33.28 -4.12
C SER A 144 10.28 -32.40 -3.37
N GLY A 145 9.78 -31.39 -2.66
CA GLY A 145 10.58 -30.44 -1.89
C GLY A 145 11.18 -29.29 -2.71
N GLU A 146 10.87 -29.19 -4.00
CA GLU A 146 11.51 -28.26 -4.93
C GLU A 146 10.47 -27.49 -5.76
N SER A 147 10.83 -26.30 -6.19
CA SER A 147 10.10 -25.52 -7.19
C SER A 147 11.02 -25.07 -8.31
N GLU A 148 10.45 -24.80 -9.48
CA GLU A 148 11.09 -24.13 -10.60
C GLU A 148 10.17 -23.00 -11.06
N ILE A 149 10.72 -21.81 -11.32
CA ILE A 149 9.97 -20.73 -11.94
C ILE A 149 9.93 -20.98 -13.45
N VAL A 150 8.79 -21.45 -13.95
CA VAL A 150 8.58 -21.68 -15.40
C VAL A 150 8.47 -20.35 -16.13
N THR A 151 7.72 -19.42 -15.55
CA THR A 151 7.63 -18.04 -16.02
C THR A 151 7.26 -17.11 -14.88
N ARG A 152 7.71 -15.86 -14.96
CA ARG A 152 7.36 -14.78 -14.04
C ARG A 152 7.31 -13.46 -14.76
N GLY A 153 6.58 -12.51 -14.20
CA GLY A 153 6.46 -11.18 -14.77
C GLY A 153 5.16 -10.49 -14.36
N PHE A 154 4.76 -9.49 -15.14
CA PHE A 154 3.66 -8.60 -14.77
C PHE A 154 2.44 -8.79 -15.67
N THR A 155 2.57 -8.53 -16.97
CA THR A 155 1.40 -8.48 -17.87
C THR A 155 1.27 -9.70 -18.78
N ASP A 156 2.30 -10.53 -18.89
CA ASP A 156 2.47 -11.56 -19.92
C ASP A 156 2.68 -12.97 -19.35
N VAL A 157 2.42 -13.16 -18.05
CA VAL A 157 2.50 -14.47 -17.39
C VAL A 157 1.26 -15.30 -17.75
N VAL A 158 1.50 -16.47 -18.33
CA VAL A 158 0.48 -17.42 -18.78
C VAL A 158 0.71 -18.75 -18.08
N ASN A 159 -0.33 -19.27 -17.43
CA ASN A 159 -0.26 -20.56 -16.76
C ASN A 159 -0.22 -21.73 -17.74
N ARG A 160 0.04 -22.94 -17.25
CA ARG A 160 0.09 -24.16 -18.07
C ARG A 160 -1.18 -24.48 -18.87
N PHE A 161 -2.31 -23.86 -18.52
CA PHE A 161 -3.59 -24.03 -19.20
C PHE A 161 -3.86 -22.95 -20.27
N GLY A 162 -2.93 -22.02 -20.48
CA GLY A 162 -3.04 -20.95 -21.46
C GLY A 162 -3.80 -19.71 -20.96
N GLY A 163 -4.13 -19.63 -19.67
CA GLY A 163 -4.76 -18.45 -19.07
C GLY A 163 -3.72 -17.43 -18.60
N ASN A 164 -3.93 -16.14 -18.90
CA ASN A 164 -3.06 -15.06 -18.43
C ASN A 164 -3.46 -14.62 -17.01
N CYS A 165 -2.46 -14.41 -16.14
CA CYS A 165 -2.68 -14.05 -14.75
C CYS A 165 -3.36 -12.67 -14.63
N LEU A 166 -2.82 -11.64 -15.30
CA LEU A 166 -3.36 -10.29 -15.23
C LEU A 166 -4.80 -10.23 -15.77
N ASP A 167 -5.11 -10.90 -16.88
CA ASP A 167 -6.47 -10.91 -17.47
C ASP A 167 -7.54 -11.40 -16.50
N CYS A 168 -7.18 -12.27 -15.56
CA CYS A 168 -8.05 -12.70 -14.48
C CYS A 168 -8.07 -11.68 -13.34
N HIS A 169 -6.89 -11.30 -12.85
CA HIS A 169 -6.72 -10.49 -11.65
C HIS A 169 -7.18 -9.02 -11.79
N VAL A 170 -7.08 -8.44 -12.99
CA VAL A 170 -7.50 -7.07 -13.29
C VAL A 170 -9.01 -6.83 -13.14
N LYS A 171 -9.80 -7.92 -13.09
CA LYS A 171 -11.26 -7.84 -12.94
C LYS A 171 -11.69 -7.61 -11.49
N ALA A 172 -10.78 -7.77 -10.53
CA ALA A 172 -11.09 -7.48 -9.13
C ALA A 172 -11.56 -6.03 -8.99
N GLU A 173 -12.60 -5.80 -8.18
CA GLU A 173 -13.00 -4.43 -7.87
C GLU A 173 -11.82 -3.68 -7.24
N PRO A 174 -11.63 -2.38 -7.51
CA PRO A 174 -10.39 -1.68 -7.19
C PRO A 174 -9.93 -1.76 -5.73
N GLN A 175 -10.87 -1.85 -4.78
CA GLN A 175 -10.55 -1.95 -3.36
C GLN A 175 -9.89 -3.27 -2.96
N TRP A 176 -10.02 -4.32 -3.78
CA TRP A 176 -9.47 -5.65 -3.50
C TRP A 176 -8.06 -5.84 -4.02
N ASP A 177 -7.46 -4.82 -4.64
CA ASP A 177 -6.05 -4.80 -5.01
C ASP A 177 -5.64 -6.07 -5.79
N MET A 178 -6.34 -6.33 -6.90
CA MET A 178 -6.12 -7.48 -7.77
C MET A 178 -6.37 -8.85 -7.12
N ILE A 179 -6.81 -8.95 -5.86
CA ILE A 179 -7.12 -10.23 -5.22
C ILE A 179 -8.51 -10.71 -5.62
N CYS A 180 -8.56 -11.75 -6.45
CA CYS A 180 -9.78 -12.36 -6.98
C CYS A 180 -10.41 -13.41 -6.06
N GLU A 181 -10.70 -13.06 -4.82
CA GLU A 181 -11.51 -13.92 -3.94
C GLU A 181 -12.99 -13.93 -4.39
N THR A 182 -13.75 -14.91 -3.91
CA THR A 182 -15.20 -14.98 -4.16
C THR A 182 -15.89 -13.69 -3.71
N GLY A 183 -16.63 -13.06 -4.62
CA GLY A 183 -17.34 -11.80 -4.33
C GLY A 183 -16.52 -10.53 -4.58
N HIS A 184 -15.27 -10.65 -5.05
CA HIS A 184 -14.42 -9.49 -5.37
C HIS A 184 -14.59 -8.99 -6.83
N GLY A 185 -15.62 -9.45 -7.55
CA GLY A 185 -15.94 -9.00 -8.91
C GLY A 185 -15.28 -9.80 -10.05
N CYS A 186 -14.37 -10.73 -9.73
CA CYS A 186 -13.72 -11.58 -10.74
C CYS A 186 -14.63 -12.74 -11.20
N ASP A 187 -14.30 -13.29 -12.38
CA ASP A 187 -14.95 -14.49 -12.88
C ASP A 187 -14.59 -15.72 -12.01
N PRO A 188 -15.54 -16.65 -11.79
CA PRO A 188 -15.23 -17.89 -11.09
C PRO A 188 -14.19 -18.74 -11.83
N ILE A 189 -13.25 -19.31 -11.09
CA ILE A 189 -12.32 -20.32 -11.61
C ILE A 189 -13.01 -21.69 -11.74
N PRO A 190 -12.57 -22.56 -12.67
CA PRO A 190 -13.16 -23.89 -12.88
C PRO A 190 -12.69 -24.92 -11.83
N LEU A 191 -12.48 -24.51 -10.58
CA LEU A 191 -12.07 -25.36 -9.47
C LEU A 191 -13.08 -25.22 -8.33
N SER A 192 -13.62 -26.35 -7.85
CA SER A 192 -14.46 -26.34 -6.65
C SER A 192 -13.61 -26.11 -5.41
N ARG A 193 -14.23 -25.68 -4.31
CA ARG A 193 -13.53 -25.51 -3.03
C ARG A 193 -12.86 -26.81 -2.55
N GLU A 194 -13.51 -27.95 -2.75
CA GLU A 194 -12.96 -29.27 -2.41
C GLU A 194 -11.75 -29.62 -3.27
N MET A 195 -11.81 -29.35 -4.57
CA MET A 195 -10.66 -29.53 -5.46
C MET A 195 -9.48 -28.65 -5.04
N ILE A 196 -9.74 -27.37 -4.71
CA ILE A 196 -8.71 -26.45 -4.22
C ILE A 196 -8.05 -27.00 -2.95
N VAL A 197 -8.84 -27.45 -1.97
CA VAL A 197 -8.27 -28.08 -0.76
C VAL A 197 -7.43 -29.29 -1.11
N GLY A 198 -7.92 -30.20 -1.96
CA GLY A 198 -7.17 -31.38 -2.38
C GLY A 198 -5.85 -31.04 -3.08
N ILE A 199 -5.86 -30.02 -3.95
CA ILE A 199 -4.66 -29.51 -4.63
C ILE A 199 -3.66 -28.91 -3.63
N GLN A 200 -4.15 -28.11 -2.67
CA GLN A 200 -3.30 -27.49 -1.63
C GLN A 200 -2.66 -28.54 -0.72
N GLN A 201 -3.42 -29.52 -0.25
CA GLN A 201 -2.92 -30.61 0.59
C GLN A 201 -2.01 -31.59 -0.18
N GLY A 202 -2.13 -31.61 -1.51
CA GLY A 202 -1.33 -32.43 -2.41
C GLY A 202 -0.04 -31.75 -2.89
N ASP A 203 0.33 -30.59 -2.34
CA ASP A 203 1.57 -29.91 -2.71
C ASP A 203 2.79 -30.84 -2.49
N PRO A 204 3.52 -31.23 -3.54
CA PRO A 204 4.64 -32.16 -3.42
C PRO A 204 5.80 -31.55 -2.62
N ARG A 205 5.87 -30.23 -2.47
CA ARG A 205 6.88 -29.54 -1.66
C ARG A 205 6.69 -29.75 -0.15
N CYS A 206 5.48 -30.08 0.29
CA CYS A 206 5.16 -30.30 1.70
C CYS A 206 5.56 -31.68 2.23
N ASN A 207 5.94 -32.61 1.34
CA ASN A 207 6.28 -33.98 1.69
C ASN A 207 7.80 -34.22 1.60
N ARG A 208 8.60 -33.34 2.19
CA ARG A 208 10.06 -33.47 2.19
C ARG A 208 10.47 -34.67 3.05
N PRO A 209 11.28 -35.62 2.55
CA PRO A 209 11.96 -36.55 3.43
C PRO A 209 12.90 -35.75 4.35
N GLU A 210 12.87 -36.06 5.65
CA GLU A 210 13.81 -35.51 6.66
C GLU A 210 15.28 -35.77 6.30
#